data_AF-A0A3D5VIM3-F1
#
_entry.id   AF-A0A3D5VIM3-F1
#
_cell.length_a   1.000
_cell.length_b   1.000
_cell.length_c   1.000
_cell.angle_alpha   90.00
_cell.angle_beta   90.00
_cell.angle_gamma   90.00
#
_symmetry.space_group_name_H-M   'P 1'
#
loop_
_entity.id
_entity.type
_entity.pdbx_description
1 polymer ?
#
loop_
_entity_poly.entity_id
_entity_poly.type
_entity_poly.pdbx_seq_one_letter_code
_entity_poly.pdbx_strand_id
1 'polypeptide(L)'
;RVKVVTYENGQLIFTDKEIASPIEVALYDINNAKDAFALRKVLEGKAVTLELDLSIYNSLLNSGKIAVAESILLRRGDGFADLDALKAVLAEEVEKVKVAVEGILDSLNTAASLEEFSSLLIENGEKFELELDAYRMIISSRSGRVLAQVFESLPYESANTLKDIFNYAVAETLKSYVIVTNTAYNFSVSDMLDIQMPLKPQWYVSGVGWTNAPRDEVQRYVAPANFVLPDLVNYVAELVISVDSLFVRNAPTTEGASLATVNKGEIYAVEEVQEGLEGTVAGTEGYWFKITAGESNGWVCGKHTDWVAESYSPEMLQFLALSGKSGVTVSDLALILNGKGILSGTEAVFYQASRSNNINEIFLTSLALHESGRGTSQLANGVLFTPTDSTLPPRVVYNMYGIGAVDSNPILKGAEYAYNHGWFSPEEAIIGGAYFVSRYYVNNSNYFQDTLYKMRWNPGAPGKHQYATDIGWASKQTNFIRQFYAQVNIYNLRFDIPMYQSEPEPAP
;
A
#
# COMPACT_ATOMS: atom_id res chain seq x y z
N ARG A 1 26.50 -16.75 42.44
CA ARG A 1 27.90 -17.11 42.14
C ARG A 1 27.93 -18.54 41.60
N VAL A 2 28.62 -18.76 40.48
CA VAL A 2 28.98 -20.11 40.02
C VAL A 2 30.48 -20.25 39.97
N LYS A 3 30.96 -21.46 40.27
CA LYS A 3 32.37 -21.83 40.15
C LYS A 3 32.68 -22.05 38.68
N VAL A 4 33.53 -21.21 38.10
CA VAL A 4 34.13 -21.47 36.79
C VAL A 4 35.42 -22.22 37.03
N VAL A 5 35.60 -23.32 36.29
CA VAL A 5 36.78 -24.17 36.40
C VAL A 5 37.63 -23.98 35.16
N THR A 6 38.84 -23.48 35.35
CA THR A 6 39.87 -23.44 34.31
C THR A 6 40.97 -24.44 34.66
N TYR A 7 41.68 -24.93 33.64
CA TYR A 7 42.79 -25.89 33.83
C TYR A 7 44.09 -25.21 33.42
N GLU A 8 44.92 -24.89 34.41
CA GLU A 8 46.16 -24.14 34.23
C GLU A 8 47.30 -24.87 34.94
N ASN A 9 48.45 -25.00 34.27
CA ASN A 9 49.66 -25.66 34.80
C ASN A 9 49.42 -27.05 35.42
N GLY A 10 48.48 -27.84 34.87
CA GLY A 10 48.17 -29.19 35.35
C GLY A 10 47.28 -29.25 36.60
N GLN A 11 46.66 -28.13 37.01
CA GLN A 11 45.73 -28.08 38.15
C GLN A 11 44.40 -27.42 37.77
N LEU A 12 43.31 -27.86 38.41
CA LEU A 12 41.99 -27.22 38.31
C LEU A 12 41.99 -25.96 39.19
N ILE A 13 41.78 -24.80 38.58
CA ILE A 13 41.59 -23.52 39.26
C ILE A 13 40.10 -23.21 39.28
N PHE A 14 39.58 -22.91 40.47
CA PHE A 14 38.18 -22.60 40.70
C PHE A 14 38.04 -21.11 41.00
N THR A 15 37.50 -20.33 40.06
CA THR A 15 37.18 -18.91 40.27
C THR A 15 35.69 -18.72 40.50
N ASP A 16 35.33 -17.82 41.40
CA ASP A 16 33.94 -17.42 41.58
C ASP A 16 33.57 -16.43 40.46
N LYS A 17 32.62 -16.80 39.61
CA LYS A 17 31.96 -15.87 38.69
C LYS A 17 30.64 -15.43 39.32
N GLU A 18 30.51 -14.14 39.57
CA GLU A 18 29.20 -13.57 39.89
C GLU A 18 28.34 -13.63 38.62
N ILE A 19 27.28 -14.44 38.68
CA ILE A 19 26.19 -14.31 37.73
C ILE A 19 25.43 -13.10 38.22
N ALA A 20 25.44 -12.02 37.45
CA ALA A 20 24.60 -10.86 37.72
C ALA A 20 23.17 -11.34 37.96
N SER A 21 22.53 -10.80 39.00
CA SER A 21 21.14 -11.13 39.30
C SER A 21 20.28 -10.90 38.05
N PRO A 22 19.27 -11.73 37.76
CA PRO A 22 18.33 -11.47 36.66
C PRO A 22 17.74 -10.04 36.70
N ILE A 23 17.57 -9.49 37.90
CA ILE A 23 17.13 -8.10 38.13
C ILE A 23 18.21 -7.10 37.70
N GLU A 24 19.48 -7.32 38.07
CA GLU A 24 20.60 -6.44 37.67
C GLU A 24 20.79 -6.43 36.16
N VAL A 25 20.67 -7.59 35.50
CA VAL A 25 20.74 -7.70 34.04
C VAL A 25 19.58 -6.95 33.39
N ALA A 26 18.35 -7.15 33.89
CA ALA A 26 17.18 -6.46 33.35
C ALA A 26 17.25 -4.93 33.56
N LEU A 27 17.73 -4.46 34.72
CA LEU A 27 17.92 -3.04 34.99
C LEU A 27 19.05 -2.46 34.13
N TYR A 28 20.12 -3.22 33.90
CA TYR A 28 21.17 -2.85 32.95
C TYR A 28 20.59 -2.69 31.53
N ASP A 29 19.76 -3.62 31.06
CA ASP A 29 19.12 -3.53 29.75
C ASP A 29 18.23 -2.28 29.63
N ILE A 30 17.48 -1.93 30.68
CA ILE A 30 16.69 -0.68 30.76
C ILE A 30 17.60 0.55 30.69
N ASN A 31 18.69 0.54 31.46
CA ASN A 31 19.64 1.65 31.52
C ASN A 31 20.39 1.86 30.19
N ASN A 32 20.55 0.80 29.39
CA ASN A 32 21.25 0.83 28.11
C ASN A 32 20.33 0.84 26.88
N ALA A 33 19.01 0.91 27.07
CA ALA A 33 18.08 1.05 25.96
C ALA A 33 18.37 2.34 25.16
N LYS A 34 18.51 2.20 23.84
CA LYS A 34 18.97 3.27 22.94
C LYS A 34 17.88 4.27 22.56
N ASP A 35 16.64 3.81 22.54
CA ASP A 35 15.47 4.57 22.15
C ASP A 35 14.22 4.03 22.88
N ALA A 36 13.09 4.73 22.72
CA ALA A 36 11.84 4.37 23.37
C ALA A 36 11.31 3.00 22.95
N PHE A 37 11.54 2.57 21.72
CA PHE A 37 11.07 1.27 21.24
C PHE A 37 11.86 0.11 21.87
N ALA A 38 13.19 0.25 21.93
CA ALA A 38 14.06 -0.68 22.65
C ALA A 38 13.70 -0.72 24.14
N LEU A 39 13.49 0.45 24.76
CA LEU A 39 13.13 0.55 26.16
C LEU A 39 11.79 -0.13 26.45
N ARG A 40 10.76 0.14 25.63
CA ARG A 40 9.46 -0.52 25.69
C ARG A 40 9.58 -2.04 25.61
N LYS A 41 10.34 -2.56 24.64
CA LYS A 41 10.57 -4.01 24.50
C LYS A 41 11.19 -4.62 25.75
N VAL A 42 12.14 -3.94 26.38
CA VAL A 42 12.76 -4.41 27.63
C VAL A 42 11.76 -4.33 28.79
N LEU A 43 11.02 -3.24 28.94
CA LEU A 43 9.99 -3.09 29.99
C LEU A 43 8.95 -4.22 29.92
N GLU A 44 8.40 -4.48 28.74
CA GLU A 44 7.40 -5.53 28.53
C GLU A 44 8.03 -6.93 28.66
N GLY A 45 9.19 -7.15 28.06
CA GLY A 45 9.86 -8.45 28.04
C GLY A 45 10.46 -8.87 29.39
N LYS A 46 10.71 -7.93 30.30
CA LYS A 46 11.30 -8.17 31.63
C LYS A 46 10.33 -7.88 32.78
N ALA A 47 9.07 -7.56 32.49
CA ALA A 47 8.07 -7.14 33.49
C ALA A 47 7.97 -8.09 34.69
N VAL A 48 7.94 -9.40 34.44
CA VAL A 48 7.87 -10.42 35.50
C VAL A 48 9.15 -10.45 36.35
N THR A 49 10.32 -10.35 35.70
CA THR A 49 11.62 -10.34 36.41
C THR A 49 11.80 -9.09 37.27
N LEU A 50 11.30 -7.96 36.79
CA LEU A 50 11.37 -6.67 37.46
C LEU A 50 10.16 -6.42 38.38
N GLU A 51 9.21 -7.35 38.46
CA GLU A 51 7.96 -7.22 39.21
C GLU A 51 7.23 -5.87 38.92
N LEU A 52 7.15 -5.49 37.64
CA LEU A 52 6.47 -4.27 37.21
C LEU A 52 4.95 -4.48 37.21
N ASP A 53 4.21 -3.55 37.80
CA ASP A 53 2.76 -3.47 37.63
C ASP A 53 2.45 -2.80 36.28
N LEU A 54 1.98 -3.61 35.33
CA LEU A 54 1.60 -3.16 33.99
C LEU A 54 0.08 -3.14 33.78
N SER A 55 -0.73 -3.22 34.85
CA SER A 55 -2.19 -3.27 34.73
C SER A 55 -2.77 -2.09 33.93
N ILE A 56 -2.42 -0.86 34.32
CA ILE A 56 -2.81 0.36 33.61
C ILE A 56 -2.04 0.48 32.29
N TYR A 57 -0.74 0.20 32.29
CA TYR A 57 0.09 0.26 31.08
C TYR A 57 -0.49 -0.59 29.95
N ASN A 58 -1.05 -1.76 30.27
CA ASN A 58 -1.62 -2.68 29.30
C ASN A 58 -2.96 -2.22 28.72
N SER A 59 -3.69 -1.32 29.38
CA SER A 59 -4.91 -0.72 28.82
C SER A 59 -4.61 0.43 27.84
N LEU A 60 -3.40 0.99 27.88
CA LEU A 60 -2.97 2.01 26.93
C LEU A 60 -2.82 1.45 25.52
N LEU A 61 -3.12 2.32 24.55
CA LEU A 61 -2.74 2.14 23.15
C LEU A 61 -1.20 2.08 23.00
N ASN A 62 -0.71 1.55 21.88
CA ASN A 62 0.73 1.51 21.58
C ASN A 62 1.36 2.90 21.56
N SER A 63 0.65 3.90 21.04
CA SER A 63 1.02 5.32 21.10
C SER A 63 1.29 5.76 22.55
N GLY A 64 0.37 5.43 23.47
CA GLY A 64 0.51 5.70 24.90
C GLY A 64 1.68 4.96 25.53
N LYS A 65 1.87 3.68 25.19
CA LYS A 65 3.01 2.87 25.66
C LYS A 65 4.36 3.44 25.20
N ILE A 66 4.43 3.92 23.97
CA ILE A 66 5.62 4.60 23.44
C ILE A 66 5.85 5.93 24.16
N ALA A 67 4.80 6.73 24.37
CA ALA A 67 4.92 7.98 25.12
C ALA A 67 5.42 7.75 26.57
N VAL A 68 4.94 6.69 27.23
CA VAL A 68 5.48 6.26 28.55
C VAL A 68 6.97 5.96 28.44
N ALA A 69 7.38 5.16 27.45
CA ALA A 69 8.79 4.81 27.27
C ALA A 69 9.66 6.05 26.93
N GLU A 70 9.19 6.97 26.11
CA GLU A 70 9.87 8.25 25.82
C GLU A 70 10.07 9.08 27.08
N SER A 71 9.03 9.23 27.90
CA SER A 71 9.11 9.93 29.19
C SER A 71 10.07 9.25 30.17
N ILE A 72 10.04 7.92 30.27
CA ILE A 72 10.98 7.16 31.10
C ILE A 72 12.41 7.36 30.59
N LEU A 73 12.65 7.29 29.28
CA LEU A 73 13.96 7.51 28.67
C LEU A 73 14.51 8.90 29.01
N LEU A 74 13.64 9.91 28.98
CA LEU A 74 13.99 11.29 29.36
C LEU A 74 14.32 11.41 30.85
N ARG A 75 13.52 10.78 31.73
CA ARG A 75 13.71 10.83 33.19
C ARG A 75 14.85 9.95 33.70
N ARG A 76 15.24 8.93 32.94
CA ARG A 76 16.33 8.01 33.26
C ARG A 76 17.65 8.73 33.46
N GLY A 77 17.95 9.76 32.67
CA GLY A 77 19.28 10.38 32.64
C GLY A 77 20.37 9.33 32.40
N ASP A 78 21.38 9.28 33.28
CA ASP A 78 22.48 8.31 33.23
C ASP A 78 22.08 6.88 33.64
N GLY A 79 20.89 6.71 34.23
CA GLY A 79 20.37 5.41 34.66
C GLY A 79 19.55 5.48 35.96
N PHE A 80 18.68 4.50 36.16
CA PHE A 80 18.02 4.28 37.44
C PHE A 80 18.99 3.65 38.42
N ALA A 81 19.04 4.19 39.65
CA ALA A 81 19.92 3.71 40.71
C ALA A 81 19.51 2.32 41.24
N ASP A 82 18.21 2.05 41.27
CA ASP A 82 17.62 0.80 41.73
C ASP A 82 16.27 0.53 41.06
N LEU A 83 15.70 -0.64 41.37
CA LEU A 83 14.42 -1.09 40.84
C LEU A 83 13.24 -0.23 41.32
N ASP A 84 13.31 0.31 42.54
CA ASP A 84 12.21 1.08 43.12
C ASP A 84 12.08 2.45 42.44
N ALA A 85 13.22 3.08 42.10
CA ALA A 85 13.24 4.30 41.28
C ALA A 85 12.61 4.08 39.90
N LEU A 86 12.93 2.96 39.23
CA LEU A 86 12.31 2.60 37.95
C LEU A 86 10.79 2.39 38.10
N LYS A 87 10.36 1.63 39.11
CA LYS A 87 8.94 1.35 39.38
C LYS A 87 8.15 2.64 39.65
N ALA A 88 8.71 3.54 40.46
CA ALA A 88 8.07 4.82 40.79
C ALA A 88 7.89 5.70 39.54
N VAL A 89 8.93 5.81 38.70
CA VAL A 89 8.85 6.58 37.46
C VAL A 89 7.88 5.95 36.48
N LEU A 90 7.90 4.63 36.30
CA LEU A 90 6.95 3.92 35.43
C LEU A 90 5.50 4.18 35.86
N ALA A 91 5.18 4.02 37.15
CA ALA A 91 3.83 4.24 37.66
C ALA A 91 3.35 5.69 37.44
N GLU A 92 4.22 6.68 37.70
CA GLU A 92 3.90 8.09 37.50
C GLU A 92 3.65 8.42 36.01
N GLU A 93 4.52 7.95 35.11
CA GLU A 93 4.37 8.24 33.67
C GLU A 93 3.18 7.52 33.04
N VAL A 94 2.87 6.29 33.49
CA VAL A 94 1.68 5.55 33.04
C VAL A 94 0.40 6.30 33.43
N GLU A 95 0.28 6.78 34.67
CA GLU A 95 -0.92 7.51 35.09
C GLU A 95 -1.05 8.86 34.38
N LYS A 96 0.06 9.58 34.15
CA LYS A 96 0.05 10.84 33.37
C LYS A 96 -0.49 10.62 31.96
N VAL A 97 0.01 9.61 31.25
CA VAL A 97 -0.44 9.31 29.89
C VAL A 97 -1.91 8.90 29.86
N LYS A 98 -2.35 8.07 30.82
CA LYS A 98 -3.76 7.70 30.98
C LYS A 98 -4.66 8.92 31.14
N VAL A 99 -4.37 9.78 32.13
CA VAL A 99 -5.17 10.99 32.41
C VAL A 99 -5.22 11.92 31.19
N ALA A 100 -4.11 12.06 30.47
CA ALA A 100 -4.08 12.88 29.25
C ALA A 100 -4.99 12.33 28.15
N VAL A 101 -5.01 11.00 27.95
CA VAL A 101 -5.88 10.36 26.95
C VAL A 101 -7.35 10.41 27.38
N GLU A 102 -7.65 10.13 28.65
CA GLU A 102 -9.02 10.20 29.20
C GLU A 102 -9.60 11.62 29.08
N GLY A 103 -8.83 12.66 29.40
CA GLY A 103 -9.30 14.04 29.26
C GLY A 103 -9.64 14.44 27.81
N ILE A 104 -8.92 13.90 26.82
CA ILE A 104 -9.25 14.12 25.40
C ILE A 104 -10.50 13.32 25.03
N LEU A 105 -10.61 12.06 25.48
CA LEU A 105 -11.79 11.23 25.24
C LEU A 105 -13.06 11.84 25.85
N ASP A 106 -12.97 12.43 27.04
CA ASP A 106 -14.06 13.16 27.68
C ASP A 106 -14.47 14.39 26.86
N SER A 107 -13.49 15.12 26.32
CA SER A 107 -13.75 16.27 25.43
C SER A 107 -14.46 15.83 24.14
N LEU A 108 -14.06 14.69 23.56
CA LEU A 108 -14.74 14.09 22.41
C LEU A 108 -16.18 13.65 22.76
N ASN A 109 -16.36 13.02 23.92
CA ASN A 109 -17.65 12.54 24.41
C ASN A 109 -18.66 13.65 24.73
N THR A 110 -18.18 14.87 24.96
CA THR A 110 -18.99 16.02 25.35
C THR A 110 -19.06 17.10 24.27
N ALA A 111 -18.48 16.87 23.08
CA ALA A 111 -18.50 17.79 21.95
C ALA A 111 -19.95 18.16 21.57
N ALA A 112 -20.22 19.46 21.37
CA ALA A 112 -21.57 19.97 21.16
C ALA A 112 -22.06 19.80 19.71
N SER A 113 -21.15 19.50 18.78
CA SER A 113 -21.46 19.36 17.36
C SER A 113 -20.48 18.42 16.66
N LEU A 114 -20.88 17.94 15.48
CA LEU A 114 -20.01 17.17 14.58
C LEU A 114 -18.76 17.94 14.18
N GLU A 115 -18.85 19.26 13.99
CA GLU A 115 -17.71 20.11 13.60
C GLU A 115 -16.65 20.17 14.70
N GLU A 116 -17.09 20.41 15.94
CA GLU A 116 -16.22 20.41 17.12
C GLU A 116 -15.59 19.03 17.34
N PHE A 117 -16.40 17.98 17.30
CA PHE A 117 -15.94 16.60 17.43
C PHE A 117 -14.90 16.24 16.38
N SER A 118 -15.18 16.55 15.11
CA SER A 118 -14.29 16.23 13.99
C SER A 118 -12.95 16.94 14.12
N SER A 119 -12.96 18.21 14.51
CA SER A 119 -11.73 18.98 14.71
C SER A 119 -10.86 18.38 15.81
N LEU A 120 -11.45 18.08 16.97
CA LEU A 120 -10.76 17.45 18.10
C LEU A 120 -10.22 16.06 17.75
N LEU A 121 -11.02 15.27 17.02
CA LEU A 121 -10.69 13.89 16.64
C LEU A 121 -9.47 13.87 15.70
N ILE A 122 -9.49 14.71 14.66
CA ILE A 122 -8.41 14.77 13.68
C ILE A 122 -7.13 15.32 14.30
N GLU A 123 -7.23 16.34 15.17
CA GLU A 123 -6.07 16.91 15.88
C GLU A 123 -5.37 15.88 16.78
N ASN A 124 -6.14 14.98 17.41
CA ASN A 124 -5.61 13.99 18.34
C ASN A 124 -5.48 12.58 17.74
N GLY A 125 -5.66 12.42 16.43
CA GLY A 125 -5.77 11.10 15.81
C GLY A 125 -4.55 10.20 16.00
N GLU A 126 -3.33 10.75 16.04
CA GLU A 126 -2.11 9.97 16.31
C GLU A 126 -2.13 9.33 17.70
N LYS A 127 -2.65 10.03 18.72
CA LYS A 127 -2.77 9.51 20.09
C LYS A 127 -3.73 8.33 20.15
N PHE A 128 -4.78 8.35 19.34
CA PHE A 128 -5.77 7.28 19.25
C PHE A 128 -5.45 6.23 18.18
N GLU A 129 -4.30 6.35 17.48
CA GLU A 129 -3.92 5.45 16.38
C GLU A 129 -5.00 5.36 15.29
N LEU A 130 -5.59 6.52 14.96
CA LEU A 130 -6.55 6.65 13.88
C LEU A 130 -5.84 6.57 12.53
N GLU A 131 -6.42 5.82 11.60
CA GLU A 131 -5.90 5.62 10.24
C GLU A 131 -6.20 6.85 9.36
N LEU A 132 -5.69 8.02 9.78
CA LEU A 132 -5.95 9.31 9.13
C LEU A 132 -5.41 9.39 7.70
N ASP A 133 -4.31 8.69 7.41
CA ASP A 133 -3.77 8.61 6.06
C ASP A 133 -4.72 7.88 5.11
N ALA A 134 -5.40 6.82 5.57
CA ALA A 134 -6.42 6.15 4.81
C ALA A 134 -7.71 6.98 4.73
N TYR A 135 -8.12 7.63 5.83
CA TYR A 135 -9.25 8.55 5.85
C TYR A 135 -9.11 9.65 4.78
N ARG A 136 -7.90 10.22 4.63
CA ARG A 136 -7.61 11.26 3.62
C ARG A 136 -7.69 10.76 2.16
N MET A 137 -7.77 9.44 1.95
CA MET A 137 -7.98 8.85 0.63
C MET A 137 -9.46 8.70 0.27
N ILE A 138 -10.36 8.88 1.24
CA ILE A 138 -11.80 8.87 1.01
C ILE A 138 -12.21 10.13 0.25
N ILE A 139 -13.03 9.97 -0.78
CA ILE A 139 -13.57 11.10 -1.54
C ILE A 139 -14.41 12.02 -0.64
N SER A 140 -14.37 13.33 -0.90
CA SER A 140 -14.96 14.34 -0.01
C SER A 140 -16.47 14.17 0.21
N SER A 141 -17.20 13.62 -0.77
CA SER A 141 -18.63 13.31 -0.66
C SER A 141 -18.95 12.19 0.35
N ARG A 142 -17.96 11.36 0.68
CA ARG A 142 -18.09 10.21 1.59
C ARG A 142 -17.36 10.41 2.93
N SER A 143 -16.30 11.22 2.98
CA SER A 143 -15.50 11.40 4.20
C SER A 143 -16.29 12.04 5.36
N GLY A 144 -17.26 12.92 5.05
CA GLY A 144 -18.18 13.46 6.04
C GLY A 144 -19.10 12.41 6.66
N ARG A 145 -19.47 11.36 5.91
CA ARG A 145 -20.30 10.25 6.42
C ARG A 145 -19.56 9.41 7.44
N VAL A 146 -18.25 9.21 7.25
CA VAL A 146 -17.38 8.54 8.23
C VAL A 146 -17.40 9.32 9.55
N LEU A 147 -17.14 10.63 9.50
CA LEU A 147 -17.14 11.45 10.71
C LEU A 147 -18.51 11.50 11.39
N ALA A 148 -19.60 11.56 10.62
CA ALA A 148 -20.96 11.51 11.14
C ALA A 148 -21.26 10.16 11.83
N GLN A 149 -20.92 9.03 11.22
CA GLN A 149 -21.10 7.70 11.80
C GLN A 149 -20.32 7.54 13.12
N VAL A 150 -19.08 8.04 13.15
CA VAL A 150 -18.24 8.04 14.35
C VAL A 150 -18.87 8.96 15.41
N PHE A 151 -19.34 10.15 15.06
CA PHE A 151 -20.03 11.03 16.01
C PHE A 151 -21.35 10.46 16.56
N GLU A 152 -22.12 9.73 15.74
CA GLU A 152 -23.34 9.05 16.17
C GLU A 152 -23.10 7.88 17.14
N SER A 153 -21.85 7.42 17.26
CA SER A 153 -21.45 6.33 18.15
C SER A 153 -21.09 6.79 19.58
N LEU A 154 -21.25 8.06 19.89
CA LEU A 154 -20.98 8.59 21.23
C LEU A 154 -21.95 8.01 22.30
N PRO A 155 -21.49 7.80 23.54
CA PRO A 155 -20.13 8.02 24.04
C PRO A 155 -19.21 6.80 23.87
N TYR A 156 -17.90 7.05 23.82
CA TYR A 156 -16.86 6.04 23.82
C TYR A 156 -16.40 5.68 25.23
N GLU A 157 -16.42 4.39 25.57
CA GLU A 157 -15.94 3.88 26.87
C GLU A 157 -14.41 3.88 26.99
N SER A 158 -13.69 3.83 25.87
CA SER A 158 -12.22 3.78 25.87
C SER A 158 -11.62 4.29 24.56
N ALA A 159 -10.32 4.62 24.61
CA ALA A 159 -9.52 4.96 23.44
C ALA A 159 -9.47 3.83 22.39
N ASN A 160 -9.47 2.56 22.81
CA ASN A 160 -9.53 1.42 21.90
C ASN A 160 -10.87 1.37 21.15
N THR A 161 -11.97 1.60 21.86
CA THR A 161 -13.32 1.61 21.24
C THR A 161 -13.44 2.71 20.19
N LEU A 162 -12.93 3.91 20.48
CA LEU A 162 -12.88 5.01 19.51
C LEU A 162 -12.05 4.65 18.28
N LYS A 163 -10.83 4.13 18.51
CA LYS A 163 -9.91 3.69 17.46
C LYS A 163 -10.59 2.67 16.53
N ASP A 164 -11.16 1.63 17.11
CA ASP A 164 -11.75 0.52 16.36
C ASP A 164 -12.94 0.99 15.52
N ILE A 165 -13.81 1.83 16.09
CA ILE A 165 -14.97 2.39 15.38
C ILE A 165 -14.54 3.30 14.21
N PHE A 166 -13.59 4.21 14.44
CA PHE A 166 -13.10 5.09 13.39
C PHE A 166 -12.40 4.31 12.27
N ASN A 167 -11.46 3.43 12.62
CA ASN A 167 -10.69 2.66 11.65
C ASN A 167 -11.60 1.70 10.85
N TYR A 168 -12.63 1.13 11.49
CA TYR A 168 -13.66 0.33 10.81
C TYR A 168 -14.49 1.18 9.84
N ALA A 169 -14.96 2.35 10.25
CA ALA A 169 -15.74 3.23 9.37
C ALA A 169 -14.93 3.68 8.13
N VAL A 170 -13.64 3.97 8.31
CA VAL A 170 -12.71 4.25 7.20
C VAL A 170 -12.56 3.04 6.28
N ALA A 171 -12.30 1.86 6.85
CA ALA A 171 -12.16 0.61 6.12
C ALA A 171 -13.35 0.31 5.22
N GLU A 172 -14.56 0.31 5.80
CA GLU A 172 -15.80 0.00 5.11
C GLU A 172 -16.09 1.02 4.01
N THR A 173 -15.85 2.30 4.28
CA THR A 173 -16.06 3.35 3.29
C THR A 173 -15.13 3.19 2.09
N LEU A 174 -13.83 2.96 2.30
CA LEU A 174 -12.89 2.75 1.20
C LEU A 174 -13.19 1.49 0.39
N LYS A 175 -13.68 0.43 1.04
CA LYS A 175 -14.08 -0.83 0.39
C LYS A 175 -15.40 -0.74 -0.36
N SER A 176 -16.24 0.25 -0.03
CA SER A 176 -17.56 0.42 -0.65
C SER A 176 -17.52 0.94 -2.09
N TYR A 177 -16.36 1.36 -2.60
CA TYR A 177 -16.24 1.87 -3.95
C TYR A 177 -14.84 1.68 -4.55
N VAL A 178 -14.77 1.86 -5.85
CA VAL A 178 -13.53 1.96 -6.61
C VAL A 178 -13.55 3.22 -7.45
N ILE A 179 -12.38 3.80 -7.71
CA ILE A 179 -12.25 4.91 -8.65
C ILE A 179 -11.81 4.33 -10.00
N VAL A 180 -12.55 4.62 -11.06
CA VAL A 180 -12.24 4.20 -12.42
C VAL A 180 -11.89 5.43 -13.24
N THR A 181 -10.67 5.44 -13.73
CA THR A 181 -10.17 6.43 -14.69
C THR A 181 -9.91 5.76 -16.03
N ASN A 182 -9.80 6.55 -17.09
CA ASN A 182 -9.56 6.04 -18.43
C ASN A 182 -8.38 6.75 -19.08
N THR A 183 -7.53 6.00 -19.77
CA THR A 183 -6.46 6.54 -20.62
C THR A 183 -6.77 6.24 -22.09
N ALA A 184 -7.01 7.27 -22.88
CA ALA A 184 -7.31 7.13 -24.30
C ALA A 184 -6.04 6.98 -25.16
N TYR A 185 -6.09 6.09 -26.14
CA TYR A 185 -5.05 5.85 -27.14
C TYR A 185 -5.63 6.05 -28.55
N ASN A 186 -4.86 6.73 -29.41
CA ASN A 186 -5.31 7.14 -30.75
C ASN A 186 -5.07 6.05 -31.82
N PHE A 187 -5.41 4.81 -31.49
CA PHE A 187 -5.32 3.64 -32.38
C PHE A 187 -6.29 2.55 -31.89
N SER A 188 -6.66 1.62 -32.76
CA SER A 188 -7.62 0.55 -32.43
C SER A 188 -6.94 -0.68 -31.80
N VAL A 189 -7.74 -1.66 -31.35
CA VAL A 189 -7.21 -2.96 -30.90
C VAL A 189 -6.50 -3.68 -32.04
N SER A 190 -7.02 -3.58 -33.28
CA SER A 190 -6.39 -4.18 -34.46
C SER A 190 -5.03 -3.57 -34.77
N ASP A 191 -4.89 -2.25 -34.68
CA ASP A 191 -3.59 -1.57 -34.84
C ASP A 191 -2.59 -2.06 -33.78
N MET A 192 -3.04 -2.18 -32.52
CA MET A 192 -2.20 -2.71 -31.44
C MET A 192 -1.72 -4.12 -31.75
N LEU A 193 -2.60 -4.98 -32.26
CA LEU A 193 -2.25 -6.37 -32.63
C LEU A 193 -1.23 -6.43 -33.76
N ASP A 194 -1.36 -5.58 -34.77
CA ASP A 194 -0.40 -5.52 -35.88
C ASP A 194 1.01 -5.15 -35.43
N ILE A 195 1.12 -4.36 -34.36
CA ILE A 195 2.40 -4.04 -33.71
C ILE A 195 2.90 -5.21 -32.84
N GLN A 196 2.00 -5.90 -32.12
CA GLN A 196 2.39 -6.97 -31.18
C GLN A 196 2.82 -8.26 -31.89
N MET A 197 2.11 -8.69 -32.93
CA MET A 197 2.32 -10.01 -33.54
C MET A 197 3.75 -10.26 -34.07
N PRO A 198 4.42 -9.28 -34.72
CA PRO A 198 5.82 -9.43 -35.14
C PRO A 198 6.81 -9.69 -34.01
N LEU A 199 6.49 -9.31 -32.77
CA LEU A 199 7.34 -9.53 -31.59
C LEU A 199 7.26 -10.96 -31.05
N LYS A 200 6.44 -11.82 -31.67
CA LYS A 200 6.26 -13.23 -31.28
C LYS A 200 5.88 -13.37 -29.80
N PRO A 201 4.77 -12.76 -29.36
CA PRO A 201 4.30 -12.92 -27.99
C PRO A 201 4.09 -14.41 -27.69
N GLN A 202 4.35 -14.83 -26.45
CA GLN A 202 4.39 -16.23 -26.05
C GLN A 202 3.17 -16.61 -25.20
N TRP A 203 2.84 -17.89 -25.17
CA TRP A 203 1.94 -18.50 -24.19
C TRP A 203 2.42 -19.92 -23.85
N TYR A 204 2.02 -20.42 -22.68
CA TYR A 204 2.38 -21.76 -22.26
C TYR A 204 1.27 -22.75 -22.62
N VAL A 205 1.62 -23.77 -23.40
CA VAL A 205 0.71 -24.87 -23.77
C VAL A 205 1.15 -26.13 -23.04
N SER A 206 0.24 -26.74 -22.28
CA SER A 206 0.51 -27.97 -21.53
C SER A 206 1.01 -29.08 -22.47
N GLY A 207 2.13 -29.71 -22.12
CA GLY A 207 2.77 -30.76 -22.92
C GLY A 207 3.62 -30.25 -24.10
N VAL A 208 3.61 -28.95 -24.41
CA VAL A 208 4.42 -28.34 -25.47
C VAL A 208 5.48 -27.40 -24.89
N GLY A 209 5.10 -26.60 -23.89
CA GLY A 209 5.94 -25.53 -23.34
C GLY A 209 5.58 -24.15 -23.87
N TRP A 210 6.53 -23.21 -23.77
CA TRP A 210 6.37 -21.86 -24.29
C TRP A 210 6.45 -21.85 -25.82
N THR A 211 5.45 -21.27 -26.47
CA THR A 211 5.36 -21.14 -27.93
C THR A 211 4.72 -19.81 -28.33
N ASN A 212 4.78 -19.45 -29.61
CA ASN A 212 4.15 -18.26 -30.14
C ASN A 212 2.62 -18.33 -29.96
N ALA A 213 2.04 -17.25 -29.45
CA ALA A 213 0.61 -17.12 -29.26
C ALA A 213 -0.11 -16.89 -30.60
N PRO A 214 -1.26 -17.56 -30.84
CA PRO A 214 -2.19 -17.23 -31.92
C PRO A 214 -2.69 -15.78 -31.82
N ARG A 215 -3.02 -15.16 -32.96
CA ARG A 215 -3.43 -13.74 -33.01
C ARG A 215 -4.71 -13.46 -32.23
N ASP A 216 -5.68 -14.37 -32.30
CA ASP A 216 -6.95 -14.32 -31.57
C ASP A 216 -6.75 -14.40 -30.05
N GLU A 217 -5.80 -15.22 -29.59
CA GLU A 217 -5.40 -15.23 -28.18
C GLU A 217 -4.75 -13.91 -27.77
N VAL A 218 -3.85 -13.35 -28.59
CA VAL A 218 -3.26 -12.02 -28.29
C VAL A 218 -4.36 -10.95 -28.24
N GLN A 219 -5.32 -10.97 -29.19
CA GLN A 219 -6.46 -10.04 -29.21
C GLN A 219 -7.26 -10.10 -27.91
N ARG A 220 -7.52 -11.31 -27.40
CA ARG A 220 -8.25 -11.49 -26.15
C ARG A 220 -7.60 -10.75 -24.98
N TYR A 221 -6.27 -10.80 -24.87
CA TYR A 221 -5.54 -10.14 -23.77
C TYR A 221 -5.23 -8.65 -24.02
N VAL A 222 -5.17 -8.22 -25.28
CA VAL A 222 -4.99 -6.81 -25.63
C VAL A 222 -6.29 -6.04 -25.42
N ALA A 223 -7.46 -6.59 -25.74
CA ALA A 223 -8.73 -5.88 -25.64
C ALA A 223 -9.16 -5.65 -24.17
N PRO A 224 -9.13 -4.41 -23.64
CA PRO A 224 -9.40 -4.14 -22.23
C PRO A 224 -10.83 -4.51 -21.82
N ALA A 225 -11.80 -4.34 -22.73
CA ALA A 225 -13.21 -4.67 -22.53
C ALA A 225 -13.45 -6.12 -22.08
N ASN A 226 -12.58 -7.07 -22.43
CA ASN A 226 -12.69 -8.46 -21.99
C ASN A 226 -12.43 -8.67 -20.48
N PHE A 227 -11.93 -7.63 -19.80
CA PHE A 227 -11.52 -7.68 -18.39
C PHE A 227 -12.21 -6.62 -17.54
N VAL A 228 -13.06 -5.79 -18.13
CA VAL A 228 -13.89 -4.81 -17.42
C VAL A 228 -15.20 -5.48 -17.04
N LEU A 229 -15.73 -5.15 -15.86
CA LEU A 229 -17.04 -5.61 -15.43
C LEU A 229 -18.08 -5.25 -16.51
N PRO A 230 -18.82 -6.23 -17.07
CA PRO A 230 -19.93 -5.93 -17.96
C PRO A 230 -20.91 -4.98 -17.27
N ASP A 231 -21.38 -3.97 -18.00
CA ASP A 231 -22.29 -2.94 -17.47
C ASP A 231 -21.74 -2.15 -16.26
N LEU A 232 -20.40 -2.05 -16.10
CA LEU A 232 -19.75 -1.24 -15.04
C LEU A 232 -20.39 0.14 -14.88
N VAL A 233 -20.79 0.74 -16.00
CA VAL A 233 -21.46 2.04 -16.05
C VAL A 233 -22.70 2.14 -15.15
N ASN A 234 -23.45 1.05 -14.98
CA ASN A 234 -24.66 0.99 -14.15
C ASN A 234 -24.34 0.94 -12.65
N TYR A 235 -23.08 0.70 -12.27
CA TYR A 235 -22.60 0.72 -10.89
C TYR A 235 -21.96 2.06 -10.50
N VAL A 236 -21.91 3.03 -11.43
CA VAL A 236 -21.35 4.36 -11.16
C VAL A 236 -22.36 5.17 -10.36
N ALA A 237 -22.04 5.41 -9.09
CA ALA A 237 -22.91 6.14 -8.17
C ALA A 237 -22.55 7.64 -8.11
N GLU A 238 -21.29 7.98 -8.31
CA GLU A 238 -20.80 9.36 -8.28
C GLU A 238 -19.76 9.58 -9.39
N LEU A 239 -19.59 10.84 -9.80
CA LEU A 239 -18.58 11.28 -10.75
C LEU A 239 -17.67 12.30 -10.09
N VAL A 240 -16.36 12.20 -10.35
CA VAL A 240 -15.40 13.26 -10.07
C VAL A 240 -15.06 13.95 -11.39
N ILE A 241 -15.26 15.26 -11.50
CA ILE A 241 -14.91 15.99 -12.72
C ILE A 241 -13.38 15.98 -12.90
N SER A 242 -12.89 15.51 -14.05
CA SER A 242 -11.43 15.33 -14.28
C SER A 242 -10.78 16.45 -15.10
N VAL A 243 -11.59 17.31 -15.74
CA VAL A 243 -11.17 18.44 -16.57
C VAL A 243 -11.46 19.78 -15.90
N ASP A 244 -10.70 20.82 -16.23
CA ASP A 244 -10.80 22.14 -15.57
C ASP A 244 -12.20 22.75 -15.65
N SER A 245 -12.90 22.52 -16.76
CA SER A 245 -14.27 22.98 -16.97
C SER A 245 -15.02 22.00 -17.86
N LEU A 246 -16.25 21.65 -17.47
CA LEU A 246 -17.15 20.76 -18.20
C LEU A 246 -18.56 21.33 -18.23
N PHE A 247 -19.20 21.31 -19.41
CA PHE A 247 -20.57 21.76 -19.56
C PHE A 247 -21.57 20.70 -19.10
N VAL A 248 -22.52 21.12 -18.29
CA VAL A 248 -23.75 20.36 -18.00
C VAL A 248 -24.75 20.71 -19.10
N ARG A 249 -25.21 19.72 -19.87
CA ARG A 249 -26.03 19.92 -21.06
C ARG A 249 -27.46 19.46 -20.86
N ASN A 250 -28.41 20.07 -21.56
CA ASN A 250 -29.81 19.65 -21.49
C ASN A 250 -30.11 18.30 -22.17
N ALA A 251 -29.16 17.77 -22.94
CA ALA A 251 -29.24 16.47 -23.61
C ALA A 251 -27.86 15.79 -23.60
N PRO A 252 -27.80 14.44 -23.64
CA PRO A 252 -26.56 13.66 -23.65
C PRO A 252 -25.90 13.68 -25.04
N THR A 253 -25.56 14.87 -25.51
CA THR A 253 -24.89 15.15 -26.79
C THR A 253 -24.20 16.49 -26.71
N THR A 254 -23.10 16.66 -27.44
CA THR A 254 -22.36 17.93 -27.48
C THR A 254 -23.11 19.08 -28.17
N GLU A 255 -24.15 18.78 -28.94
CA GLU A 255 -25.06 19.79 -29.50
C GLU A 255 -26.09 20.30 -28.46
N GLY A 256 -26.26 19.60 -27.34
CA GLY A 256 -27.14 20.01 -26.26
C GLY A 256 -26.74 21.36 -25.69
N ALA A 257 -27.72 22.21 -25.38
CA ALA A 257 -27.49 23.53 -24.82
C ALA A 257 -26.82 23.42 -23.44
N SER A 258 -25.82 24.25 -23.18
CA SER A 258 -25.18 24.36 -21.87
C SER A 258 -26.15 24.98 -20.87
N LEU A 259 -26.41 24.26 -19.78
CA LEU A 259 -27.22 24.69 -18.65
C LEU A 259 -26.36 25.31 -17.54
N ALA A 260 -25.21 24.69 -17.27
CA ALA A 260 -24.27 25.09 -16.24
C ALA A 260 -22.84 24.67 -16.59
N THR A 261 -21.89 25.04 -15.74
CA THR A 261 -20.48 24.62 -15.84
C THR A 261 -20.05 24.06 -14.50
N VAL A 262 -19.36 22.92 -14.55
CA VAL A 262 -18.74 22.25 -13.40
C VAL A 262 -17.24 22.17 -13.61
N ASN A 263 -16.48 22.06 -12.53
CA ASN A 263 -15.03 22.23 -12.49
C ASN A 263 -14.33 21.01 -11.92
N LYS A 264 -13.05 20.89 -12.25
CA LYS A 264 -12.20 19.78 -11.81
C LYS A 264 -12.27 19.54 -10.29
N GLY A 265 -12.44 18.28 -9.91
CA GLY A 265 -12.50 17.83 -8.52
C GLY A 265 -13.87 17.98 -7.86
N GLU A 266 -14.83 18.65 -8.49
CA GLU A 266 -16.22 18.62 -8.03
C GLU A 266 -16.79 17.20 -8.17
N ILE A 267 -17.63 16.80 -7.21
CA ILE A 267 -18.20 15.46 -7.13
C ILE A 267 -19.72 15.55 -7.21
N TYR A 268 -20.32 14.73 -8.06
CA TYR A 268 -21.77 14.70 -8.27
C TYR A 268 -22.31 13.29 -8.20
N ALA A 269 -23.46 13.10 -7.55
CA ALA A 269 -24.21 11.86 -7.63
C ALA A 269 -24.77 11.66 -9.05
N VAL A 270 -24.74 10.41 -9.52
CA VAL A 270 -25.34 10.01 -10.79
C VAL A 270 -26.81 9.72 -10.59
N GLU A 271 -27.65 10.34 -11.42
CA GLU A 271 -29.10 10.11 -11.41
C GLU A 271 -29.55 9.14 -12.51
N GLU A 272 -29.01 9.33 -13.71
CA GLU A 272 -29.31 8.52 -14.90
C GLU A 272 -28.05 8.38 -15.76
N VAL A 273 -28.00 7.31 -16.57
CA VAL A 273 -26.95 7.09 -17.56
C VAL A 273 -27.54 6.80 -18.93
N GLN A 274 -26.91 7.33 -19.97
CA GLN A 274 -27.34 7.15 -21.35
C GLN A 274 -26.13 7.13 -22.28
N GLU A 275 -26.17 6.33 -23.35
CA GLU A 275 -25.21 6.48 -24.44
C GLU A 275 -25.39 7.82 -25.15
N GLY A 276 -24.28 8.40 -25.63
CA GLY A 276 -24.29 9.65 -26.37
C GLY A 276 -25.25 9.58 -27.57
N LEU A 277 -26.09 10.60 -27.71
CA LEU A 277 -27.01 10.73 -28.83
C LEU A 277 -26.30 11.25 -30.10
N GLU A 278 -27.02 11.22 -31.22
CA GLU A 278 -26.61 11.89 -32.45
C GLU A 278 -26.22 13.37 -32.18
N GLY A 279 -25.22 13.87 -32.92
CA GLY A 279 -24.60 15.18 -32.67
C GLY A 279 -23.47 15.16 -31.63
N THR A 280 -23.14 14.00 -31.05
CA THR A 280 -21.95 13.83 -30.22
C THR A 280 -20.69 13.90 -31.09
N VAL A 281 -19.83 14.89 -30.84
CA VAL A 281 -18.59 15.07 -31.61
C VAL A 281 -17.61 13.94 -31.34
N ALA A 282 -16.78 13.64 -32.34
CA ALA A 282 -15.68 12.70 -32.20
C ALA A 282 -14.79 13.08 -31.00
N GLY A 283 -14.36 12.09 -30.25
CA GLY A 283 -13.64 12.27 -29.01
C GLY A 283 -14.54 12.45 -27.77
N THR A 284 -15.87 12.45 -27.88
CA THR A 284 -16.82 12.47 -26.74
C THR A 284 -17.79 11.28 -26.74
N GLU A 285 -17.43 10.22 -27.46
CA GLU A 285 -18.19 8.98 -27.55
C GLU A 285 -18.26 8.26 -26.19
N GLY A 286 -19.31 7.48 -25.99
CA GLY A 286 -19.54 6.69 -24.79
C GLY A 286 -20.73 7.17 -23.98
N TYR A 287 -20.65 6.98 -22.67
CA TYR A 287 -21.76 7.27 -21.76
C TYR A 287 -21.77 8.74 -21.28
N TRP A 288 -22.96 9.26 -21.13
CA TRP A 288 -23.28 10.53 -20.50
C TRP A 288 -24.05 10.27 -19.21
N PHE A 289 -23.80 11.10 -18.21
CA PHE A 289 -24.38 10.94 -16.89
C PHE A 289 -25.19 12.17 -16.52
N LYS A 290 -26.40 11.96 -16.03
CA LYS A 290 -27.27 13.02 -15.54
C LYS A 290 -26.91 13.35 -14.09
N ILE A 291 -26.70 14.63 -13.83
CA ILE A 291 -26.32 15.19 -12.53
C ILE A 291 -27.14 16.44 -12.23
N THR A 292 -27.20 16.79 -10.94
CA THR A 292 -27.71 18.09 -10.48
C THR A 292 -26.55 18.97 -10.01
N ALA A 293 -26.34 20.10 -10.71
CA ALA A 293 -25.34 21.12 -10.41
C ALA A 293 -26.03 22.45 -10.07
N GLY A 294 -26.12 22.79 -8.78
CA GLY A 294 -26.92 23.93 -8.32
C GLY A 294 -28.40 23.72 -8.64
N GLU A 295 -29.00 24.67 -9.37
CA GLU A 295 -30.39 24.56 -9.86
C GLU A 295 -30.50 23.85 -11.21
N SER A 296 -29.38 23.49 -11.83
CA SER A 296 -29.35 22.87 -13.16
C SER A 296 -29.32 21.35 -13.06
N ASN A 297 -30.25 20.70 -13.74
CA ASN A 297 -30.29 19.24 -13.89
C ASN A 297 -30.01 18.89 -15.37
N GLY A 298 -28.96 18.12 -15.64
CA GLY A 298 -28.54 17.84 -17.01
C GLY A 298 -27.38 16.86 -17.11
N TRP A 299 -26.83 16.69 -18.30
CA TRP A 299 -25.92 15.63 -18.69
C TRP A 299 -24.49 16.13 -18.82
N VAL A 300 -23.54 15.35 -18.30
CA VAL A 300 -22.11 15.52 -18.50
C VAL A 300 -21.51 14.33 -19.24
N CYS A 301 -20.51 14.59 -20.08
CA CYS A 301 -19.82 13.54 -20.83
C CYS A 301 -18.92 12.73 -19.88
N GLY A 302 -19.17 11.43 -19.79
CA GLY A 302 -18.46 10.51 -18.90
C GLY A 302 -16.97 10.33 -19.19
N LYS A 303 -16.50 10.75 -20.38
CA LYS A 303 -15.08 10.73 -20.75
C LYS A 303 -14.26 11.81 -20.05
N HIS A 304 -14.93 12.83 -19.51
CA HIS A 304 -14.33 13.95 -18.79
C HIS A 304 -14.54 13.85 -17.28
N THR A 305 -14.80 12.64 -16.80
CA THR A 305 -15.02 12.34 -15.39
C THR A 305 -14.26 11.07 -15.00
N ASP A 306 -13.85 11.00 -13.74
CA ASP A 306 -13.48 9.75 -13.09
C ASP A 306 -14.75 9.16 -12.46
N TRP A 307 -14.94 7.86 -12.58
CA TRP A 307 -16.16 7.19 -12.13
C TRP A 307 -15.94 6.60 -10.73
N VAL A 308 -16.85 6.89 -9.80
CA VAL A 308 -16.92 6.25 -8.49
C VAL A 308 -17.93 5.12 -8.60
N ALA A 309 -17.43 3.89 -8.77
CA ALA A 309 -18.24 2.70 -8.97
C ALA A 309 -18.31 1.85 -7.68
N GLU A 310 -19.49 1.31 -7.39
CA GLU A 310 -19.70 0.48 -6.19
C GLU A 310 -19.41 -1.01 -6.42
N SER A 311 -19.01 -1.37 -7.65
CA SER A 311 -18.67 -2.73 -8.04
C SER A 311 -17.57 -2.76 -9.09
N TYR A 312 -16.83 -3.86 -9.13
CA TYR A 312 -15.80 -4.14 -10.12
C TYR A 312 -15.63 -5.67 -10.28
N SER A 313 -15.04 -6.12 -11.37
CA SER A 313 -14.66 -7.52 -11.55
C SER A 313 -13.19 -7.76 -11.17
N PRO A 314 -12.84 -8.93 -10.60
CA PRO A 314 -11.44 -9.26 -10.26
C PRO A 314 -10.44 -9.08 -11.40
N GLU A 315 -10.87 -9.28 -12.64
CA GLU A 315 -10.06 -9.13 -13.85
C GLU A 315 -9.56 -7.70 -14.04
N MET A 316 -10.29 -6.71 -13.50
CA MET A 316 -9.91 -5.29 -13.53
C MET A 316 -8.64 -5.00 -12.73
N LEU A 317 -8.19 -5.89 -11.84
CA LEU A 317 -6.94 -5.72 -11.08
C LEU A 317 -5.69 -5.60 -11.97
N GLN A 318 -5.76 -5.99 -13.24
CA GLN A 318 -4.66 -5.71 -14.18
C GLN A 318 -4.56 -4.22 -14.57
N PHE A 319 -5.65 -3.48 -14.39
CA PHE A 319 -5.76 -2.03 -14.57
C PHE A 319 -5.57 -1.27 -13.27
N LEU A 320 -5.27 -1.96 -12.15
CA LEU A 320 -5.01 -1.31 -10.87
C LEU A 320 -3.85 -0.34 -11.03
N ALA A 321 -4.06 0.91 -10.62
CA ALA A 321 -3.02 1.93 -10.55
C ALA A 321 -1.98 1.50 -9.51
N LEU A 322 -0.77 1.25 -10.01
CA LEU A 322 0.40 0.86 -9.24
C LEU A 322 1.18 2.09 -8.75
N SER A 323 0.94 3.26 -9.35
CA SER A 323 1.42 4.54 -8.83
C SER A 323 0.53 5.02 -7.70
N GLY A 324 1.14 5.48 -6.60
CA GLY A 324 0.39 5.91 -5.42
C GLY A 324 0.19 4.80 -4.39
N LYS A 325 -0.59 5.13 -3.36
CA LYS A 325 -0.79 4.31 -2.17
C LYS A 325 -2.05 3.46 -2.32
N SER A 326 -2.06 2.24 -1.81
CA SER A 326 -3.29 1.42 -1.72
C SER A 326 -4.08 1.67 -0.43
N GLY A 327 -3.54 2.47 0.49
CA GLY A 327 -4.18 2.77 1.77
C GLY A 327 -4.03 1.69 2.84
N VAL A 328 -3.29 0.61 2.56
CA VAL A 328 -3.06 -0.46 3.56
C VAL A 328 -2.11 0.04 4.63
N THR A 329 -2.29 -0.50 5.83
CA THR A 329 -1.52 -0.14 7.02
C THR A 329 -0.26 -1.00 7.15
N VAL A 330 0.66 -0.63 8.04
CA VAL A 330 1.80 -1.50 8.39
C VAL A 330 1.30 -2.84 8.95
N SER A 331 0.22 -2.82 9.74
CA SER A 331 -0.43 -4.01 10.30
C SER A 331 -1.00 -4.92 9.22
N ASP A 332 -1.61 -4.35 8.18
CA ASP A 332 -2.12 -5.09 7.02
C ASP A 332 -0.98 -5.78 6.26
N LEU A 333 0.15 -5.10 6.05
CA LEU A 333 1.34 -5.70 5.44
C LEU A 333 1.93 -6.81 6.31
N ALA A 334 1.89 -6.67 7.63
CA ALA A 334 2.33 -7.72 8.56
C ALA A 334 1.52 -9.01 8.37
N LEU A 335 0.21 -8.92 8.14
CA LEU A 335 -0.65 -10.08 7.85
C LEU A 335 -0.19 -10.83 6.59
N ILE A 336 0.17 -10.09 5.53
CA ILE A 336 0.63 -10.66 4.25
C ILE A 336 2.01 -11.30 4.39
N LEU A 337 2.93 -10.63 5.10
CA LEU A 337 4.34 -11.01 5.21
C LEU A 337 4.61 -12.08 6.27
N ASN A 338 3.64 -12.34 7.16
CA ASN A 338 3.77 -13.36 8.19
C ASN A 338 4.11 -14.74 7.60
N GLY A 339 5.22 -15.31 8.08
CA GLY A 339 5.70 -16.63 7.65
C GLY A 339 6.29 -16.68 6.24
N LYS A 340 6.61 -15.54 5.62
CA LYS A 340 7.18 -15.46 4.25
C LYS A 340 8.72 -15.44 4.24
N GLY A 341 9.33 -16.34 5.00
CA GLY A 341 10.79 -16.46 5.08
C GLY A 341 11.46 -15.16 5.54
N ILE A 342 12.52 -14.74 4.83
CA ILE A 342 13.28 -13.53 5.16
C ILE A 342 12.46 -12.22 5.06
N LEU A 343 11.29 -12.25 4.41
CA LEU A 343 10.42 -11.08 4.30
C LEU A 343 9.48 -10.92 5.53
N SER A 344 9.38 -11.92 6.40
CA SER A 344 8.58 -11.82 7.62
C SER A 344 9.18 -10.79 8.58
N GLY A 345 8.37 -9.84 9.07
CA GLY A 345 8.83 -8.77 9.96
C GLY A 345 9.40 -7.54 9.24
N THR A 346 9.25 -7.46 7.91
CA THR A 346 9.73 -6.33 7.08
C THR A 346 8.63 -5.38 6.64
N GLU A 347 7.42 -5.49 7.21
CA GLU A 347 6.24 -4.67 6.87
C GLU A 347 6.49 -3.16 6.90
N ALA A 348 7.21 -2.66 7.90
CA ALA A 348 7.55 -1.24 7.99
C ALA A 348 8.48 -0.79 6.86
N VAL A 349 9.34 -1.69 6.37
CA VAL A 349 10.28 -1.43 5.28
C VAL A 349 9.56 -1.38 3.94
N PHE A 350 8.64 -2.31 3.68
CA PHE A 350 7.78 -2.27 2.49
C PHE A 350 6.89 -1.02 2.49
N TYR A 351 6.31 -0.68 3.66
CA TYR A 351 5.53 0.53 3.83
C TYR A 351 6.38 1.77 3.49
N GLN A 352 7.57 1.91 4.10
CA GLN A 352 8.49 3.01 3.82
C GLN A 352 8.86 3.08 2.33
N ALA A 353 9.25 1.94 1.74
CA ALA A 353 9.66 1.86 0.35
C ALA A 353 8.54 2.30 -0.61
N SER A 354 7.28 1.93 -0.31
CA SER A 354 6.11 2.41 -1.04
C SER A 354 5.99 3.93 -0.99
N ARG A 355 6.05 4.52 0.22
CA ARG A 355 5.89 5.97 0.42
C ARG A 355 7.00 6.76 -0.26
N SER A 356 8.25 6.34 -0.12
CA SER A 356 9.41 7.02 -0.72
C SER A 356 9.43 6.95 -2.25
N ASN A 357 8.76 5.96 -2.84
CA ASN A 357 8.81 5.73 -4.28
C ASN A 357 7.47 5.90 -5.00
N ASN A 358 6.44 6.38 -4.31
CA ASN A 358 5.08 6.55 -4.86
C ASN A 358 4.58 5.29 -5.60
N ILE A 359 4.68 4.13 -4.94
CA ILE A 359 4.32 2.84 -5.52
C ILE A 359 3.39 2.07 -4.58
N ASN A 360 2.43 1.37 -5.17
CA ASN A 360 1.43 0.58 -4.47
C ASN A 360 2.11 -0.53 -3.68
N GLU A 361 1.95 -0.50 -2.36
CA GLU A 361 2.61 -1.37 -1.40
C GLU A 361 2.16 -2.83 -1.49
N ILE A 362 0.91 -3.11 -1.87
CA ILE A 362 0.42 -4.47 -2.14
C ILE A 362 1.09 -5.05 -3.39
N PHE A 363 1.20 -4.26 -4.46
CA PHE A 363 1.92 -4.66 -5.66
C PHE A 363 3.41 -4.90 -5.38
N LEU A 364 4.07 -3.99 -4.68
CA LEU A 364 5.48 -4.12 -4.33
C LEU A 364 5.75 -5.40 -3.52
N THR A 365 4.91 -5.65 -2.51
CA THR A 365 4.97 -6.87 -1.68
C THR A 365 4.70 -8.13 -2.51
N SER A 366 3.69 -8.08 -3.39
CA SER A 366 3.36 -9.17 -4.31
C SER A 366 4.52 -9.51 -5.22
N LEU A 367 5.18 -8.50 -5.79
CA LEU A 367 6.33 -8.68 -6.67
C LEU A 367 7.50 -9.32 -5.92
N ALA A 368 7.86 -8.78 -4.74
CA ALA A 368 8.90 -9.38 -3.92
C ALA A 368 8.60 -10.84 -3.56
N LEU A 369 7.36 -11.16 -3.18
CA LEU A 369 6.95 -12.54 -2.86
C LEU A 369 7.01 -13.46 -4.08
N HIS A 370 6.69 -12.97 -5.27
CA HIS A 370 6.78 -13.74 -6.51
C HIS A 370 8.24 -14.03 -6.86
N GLU A 371 9.05 -12.98 -6.97
CA GLU A 371 10.44 -13.07 -7.45
C GLU A 371 11.37 -13.80 -6.46
N SER A 372 11.11 -13.66 -5.15
CA SER A 372 11.92 -14.32 -4.12
C SER A 372 11.48 -15.74 -3.78
N GLY A 373 10.46 -16.29 -4.45
CA GLY A 373 9.87 -17.58 -4.07
C GLY A 373 9.34 -17.55 -2.64
N ARG A 374 8.59 -16.50 -2.29
CA ARG A 374 8.06 -16.22 -0.94
C ARG A 374 9.16 -16.11 0.13
N GLY A 375 10.25 -15.41 -0.20
CA GLY A 375 11.37 -15.14 0.71
C GLY A 375 12.32 -16.32 0.91
N THR A 376 12.26 -17.36 0.07
CA THR A 376 13.08 -18.58 0.22
C THR A 376 14.16 -18.76 -0.84
N SER A 377 14.16 -17.95 -1.90
CA SER A 377 15.19 -18.02 -2.93
C SER A 377 16.59 -17.72 -2.38
N GLN A 378 17.61 -18.28 -3.05
CA GLN A 378 19.01 -18.06 -2.69
C GLN A 378 19.41 -16.57 -2.75
N LEU A 379 18.96 -15.85 -3.78
CA LEU A 379 19.23 -14.41 -3.92
C LEU A 379 18.60 -13.59 -2.79
N ALA A 380 17.39 -13.96 -2.35
CA ALA A 380 16.72 -13.28 -1.24
C ALA A 380 17.36 -13.58 0.12
N ASN A 381 17.94 -14.77 0.32
CA ASN A 381 18.52 -15.19 1.60
C ASN A 381 20.00 -14.81 1.77
N GLY A 382 20.60 -14.16 0.77
CA GLY A 382 21.96 -13.67 0.82
C GLY A 382 22.95 -14.51 0.03
N VAL A 383 23.78 -13.85 -0.78
CA VAL A 383 24.87 -14.46 -1.53
C VAL A 383 26.17 -13.74 -1.21
N LEU A 384 27.22 -14.47 -0.83
CA LEU A 384 28.56 -13.87 -0.71
C LEU A 384 29.10 -13.55 -2.11
N PHE A 385 29.17 -12.27 -2.46
CA PHE A 385 29.73 -11.82 -3.72
C PHE A 385 31.15 -11.28 -3.51
N THR A 386 32.07 -11.67 -4.39
CA THR A 386 33.44 -11.15 -4.43
C THR A 386 33.60 -10.31 -5.70
N PRO A 387 33.81 -8.98 -5.58
CA PRO A 387 34.02 -8.13 -6.74
C PRO A 387 35.33 -8.46 -7.45
N THR A 388 35.39 -8.20 -8.76
CA THR A 388 36.62 -8.37 -9.56
C THR A 388 37.67 -7.31 -9.23
N ASP A 389 37.24 -6.13 -8.79
CA ASP A 389 38.11 -5.11 -8.22
C ASP A 389 38.58 -5.56 -6.82
N SER A 390 39.85 -5.96 -6.74
CA SER A 390 40.47 -6.47 -5.52
C SER A 390 40.65 -5.42 -4.41
N THR A 391 40.37 -4.14 -4.69
CA THR A 391 40.34 -3.08 -3.66
C THR A 391 39.05 -3.09 -2.85
N LEU A 392 37.99 -3.76 -3.34
CA LEU A 392 36.70 -3.84 -2.70
C LEU A 392 36.54 -5.18 -1.95
N PRO A 393 35.98 -5.18 -0.73
CA PRO A 393 35.86 -6.40 0.07
C PRO A 393 34.67 -7.27 -0.39
N PRO A 394 34.77 -8.61 -0.31
CA PRO A 394 33.60 -9.48 -0.44
C PRO A 394 32.51 -9.13 0.58
N ARG A 395 31.24 -9.16 0.15
CA ARG A 395 30.09 -8.92 1.04
C ARG A 395 28.93 -9.86 0.72
N VAL A 396 28.15 -10.18 1.75
CA VAL A 396 26.84 -10.83 1.55
C VAL A 396 25.89 -9.77 0.99
N VAL A 397 25.20 -10.12 -0.08
CA VAL A 397 24.25 -9.25 -0.78
C VAL A 397 22.90 -9.92 -0.92
N TYR A 398 21.84 -9.12 -0.94
CA TYR A 398 20.45 -9.57 -0.97
C TYR A 398 19.74 -9.01 -2.19
N ASN A 399 18.81 -9.77 -2.77
CA ASN A 399 18.01 -9.31 -3.90
C ASN A 399 16.61 -9.94 -3.84
N MET A 400 15.61 -9.12 -3.50
CA MET A 400 14.22 -9.57 -3.29
C MET A 400 13.37 -9.64 -4.55
N TYR A 401 13.85 -9.02 -5.64
CA TYR A 401 13.09 -8.80 -6.86
C TYR A 401 13.75 -9.42 -8.10
N GLY A 402 14.81 -10.21 -7.92
CA GLY A 402 15.55 -10.82 -9.04
C GLY A 402 16.19 -9.81 -10.00
N ILE A 403 16.38 -8.55 -9.59
CA ILE A 403 16.86 -7.49 -10.48
C ILE A 403 18.29 -7.79 -10.94
N GLY A 404 18.52 -7.72 -12.25
CA GLY A 404 19.82 -8.03 -12.86
C GLY A 404 20.12 -9.53 -12.98
N ALA A 405 19.20 -10.42 -12.58
CA ALA A 405 19.33 -11.85 -12.85
C ALA A 405 19.09 -12.12 -14.35
N VAL A 406 20.00 -12.86 -14.98
CA VAL A 406 19.90 -13.26 -16.39
C VAL A 406 19.80 -14.78 -16.46
N ASP A 407 18.93 -15.33 -17.30
CA ASP A 407 18.62 -16.77 -17.39
C ASP A 407 19.85 -17.70 -17.41
N SER A 408 20.92 -17.27 -18.08
CA SER A 408 22.17 -18.05 -18.18
C SER A 408 22.95 -18.17 -16.87
N ASN A 409 22.83 -17.19 -15.97
CA ASN A 409 23.51 -17.18 -14.67
C ASN A 409 22.80 -16.23 -13.67
N PRO A 410 21.58 -16.58 -13.22
CA PRO A 410 20.71 -15.65 -12.50
C PRO A 410 21.27 -15.27 -11.13
N ILE A 411 21.90 -16.22 -10.42
CA ILE A 411 22.45 -15.99 -9.09
C ILE A 411 23.65 -15.05 -9.13
N LEU A 412 24.64 -15.31 -9.98
CA LEU A 412 25.85 -14.47 -10.04
C LEU A 412 25.51 -13.06 -10.50
N LYS A 413 24.68 -12.92 -11.54
CA LYS A 413 24.33 -11.62 -12.12
C LYS A 413 23.40 -10.81 -11.22
N GLY A 414 22.45 -11.46 -10.55
CA GLY A 414 21.63 -10.81 -9.53
C GLY A 414 22.45 -10.35 -8.31
N ALA A 415 23.45 -11.14 -7.88
CA ALA A 415 24.33 -10.77 -6.78
C ALA A 415 25.32 -9.65 -7.16
N GLU A 416 25.88 -9.68 -8.36
CA GLU A 416 26.71 -8.59 -8.91
C GLU A 416 25.94 -7.28 -8.94
N TYR A 417 24.68 -7.31 -9.41
CA TYR A 417 23.81 -6.14 -9.40
C TYR A 417 23.59 -5.61 -7.98
N ALA A 418 23.22 -6.50 -7.05
CA ALA A 418 22.97 -6.15 -5.65
C ALA A 418 24.21 -5.54 -4.97
N TYR A 419 25.40 -6.09 -5.22
CA TYR A 419 26.66 -5.56 -4.71
C TYR A 419 26.92 -4.13 -5.20
N ASN A 420 26.76 -3.90 -6.51
CA ASN A 420 26.98 -2.59 -7.12
C ASN A 420 25.98 -1.52 -6.65
N HIS A 421 24.84 -1.92 -6.09
CA HIS A 421 23.80 -1.03 -5.54
C HIS A 421 23.79 -0.98 -4.01
N GLY A 422 24.75 -1.64 -3.34
CA GLY A 422 24.89 -1.58 -1.89
C GLY A 422 23.80 -2.30 -1.12
N TRP A 423 23.22 -3.36 -1.66
CA TRP A 423 22.15 -4.14 -1.00
C TRP A 423 22.75 -5.18 -0.04
N PHE A 424 23.31 -4.71 1.08
CA PHE A 424 24.03 -5.52 2.07
C PHE A 424 23.16 -5.97 3.25
N SER A 425 21.88 -5.59 3.27
CA SER A 425 20.85 -6.10 4.16
C SER A 425 19.55 -6.42 3.39
N PRO A 426 18.65 -7.24 3.96
CA PRO A 426 17.32 -7.45 3.40
C PRO A 426 16.54 -6.15 3.18
N GLU A 427 16.62 -5.22 4.13
CA GLU A 427 15.91 -3.93 4.09
C GLU A 427 16.44 -3.02 2.99
N GLU A 428 17.77 -2.95 2.83
CA GLU A 428 18.41 -2.20 1.74
C GLU A 428 17.99 -2.76 0.37
N ALA A 429 17.91 -4.08 0.23
CA ALA A 429 17.43 -4.73 -0.99
C ALA A 429 15.94 -4.46 -1.28
N ILE A 430 15.09 -4.41 -0.25
CA ILE A 430 13.67 -4.05 -0.39
C ILE A 430 13.53 -2.62 -0.89
N ILE A 431 14.21 -1.66 -0.25
CA ILE A 431 14.13 -0.23 -0.58
C ILE A 431 14.74 0.04 -1.96
N GLY A 432 15.93 -0.50 -2.24
CA GLY A 432 16.62 -0.31 -3.51
C GLY A 432 15.90 -0.96 -4.68
N GLY A 433 15.33 -2.15 -4.48
CA GLY A 433 14.50 -2.80 -5.49
C GLY A 433 13.18 -2.05 -5.75
N ALA A 434 12.54 -1.51 -4.73
CA ALA A 434 11.36 -0.66 -4.90
C ALA A 434 11.66 0.61 -5.72
N TYR A 435 12.81 1.24 -5.47
CA TYR A 435 13.28 2.36 -6.29
C TYR A 435 13.45 1.97 -7.76
N PHE A 436 14.05 0.80 -8.03
CA PHE A 436 14.19 0.29 -9.39
C PHE A 436 12.83 0.07 -10.06
N VAL A 437 11.92 -0.67 -9.42
CA VAL A 437 10.60 -0.98 -9.98
C VAL A 437 9.80 0.31 -10.23
N SER A 438 9.84 1.25 -9.29
CA SER A 438 9.21 2.56 -9.44
C SER A 438 9.80 3.36 -10.60
N ARG A 439 11.11 3.58 -10.61
CA ARG A 439 11.78 4.42 -11.61
C ARG A 439 11.68 3.88 -13.03
N TYR A 440 11.86 2.57 -13.20
CA TYR A 440 11.97 1.96 -14.51
C TYR A 440 10.62 1.53 -15.09
N TYR A 441 9.57 1.37 -14.27
CA TYR A 441 8.25 0.98 -14.75
C TYR A 441 7.14 1.93 -14.28
N VAL A 442 6.77 1.90 -12.99
CA VAL A 442 5.55 2.56 -12.49
C VAL A 442 5.56 4.08 -12.69
N ASN A 443 6.63 4.74 -12.26
CA ASN A 443 6.83 6.18 -12.38
C ASN A 443 7.84 6.52 -13.49
N ASN A 444 7.97 5.66 -14.50
CA ASN A 444 8.84 5.91 -15.64
C ASN A 444 8.28 7.05 -16.50
N SER A 445 9.02 8.16 -16.61
CA SER A 445 8.59 9.36 -17.33
C SER A 445 8.57 9.22 -18.86
N ASN A 446 9.08 8.11 -19.42
CA ASN A 446 9.11 7.86 -20.86
C ASN A 446 8.01 6.89 -21.30
N TYR A 447 7.68 5.90 -20.47
CA TYR A 447 6.76 4.82 -20.84
C TYR A 447 5.44 4.81 -20.04
N PHE A 448 5.39 5.45 -18.86
CA PHE A 448 4.18 5.58 -18.03
C PHE A 448 3.44 4.25 -17.80
N GLN A 449 4.17 3.21 -17.35
CA GLN A 449 3.65 1.86 -17.18
C GLN A 449 3.18 1.60 -15.74
N ASP A 450 2.17 2.35 -15.31
CA ASP A 450 1.64 2.35 -13.95
C ASP A 450 0.48 1.35 -13.72
N THR A 451 0.24 0.42 -14.64
CA THR A 451 -0.66 -0.73 -14.43
C THR A 451 -0.01 -2.01 -14.95
N LEU A 452 -0.41 -3.19 -14.46
CA LEU A 452 0.08 -4.47 -14.99
C LEU A 452 -0.18 -4.58 -16.50
N TYR A 453 -1.34 -4.10 -16.96
CA TYR A 453 -1.66 -4.02 -18.37
C TYR A 453 -0.64 -3.17 -19.14
N LYS A 454 -0.36 -1.95 -18.67
CA LYS A 454 0.60 -1.05 -19.35
C LYS A 454 2.04 -1.60 -19.29
N MET A 455 2.41 -2.30 -18.22
CA MET A 455 3.69 -3.01 -18.14
C MET A 455 3.79 -4.13 -19.19
N ARG A 456 2.70 -4.88 -19.42
CA ARG A 456 2.70 -5.96 -20.41
C ARG A 456 2.62 -5.45 -21.85
N TRP A 457 1.71 -4.54 -22.14
CA TRP A 457 1.35 -4.17 -23.51
C TRP A 457 2.01 -2.87 -23.97
N ASN A 458 2.27 -1.95 -23.04
CA ASN A 458 2.80 -0.61 -23.29
C ASN A 458 2.02 0.16 -24.38
N PRO A 459 0.72 0.44 -24.20
CA PRO A 459 -0.06 1.17 -25.19
C PRO A 459 0.45 2.61 -25.45
N GLY A 460 1.21 3.21 -24.54
CA GLY A 460 1.86 4.51 -24.77
C GLY A 460 3.03 4.43 -25.76
N ALA A 461 3.69 3.29 -25.86
CA ALA A 461 4.72 3.00 -26.85
C ALA A 461 4.67 1.52 -27.27
N PRO A 462 3.66 1.12 -28.08
CA PRO A 462 3.39 -0.27 -28.40
C PRO A 462 4.63 -1.06 -28.85
N GLY A 463 4.82 -2.22 -28.23
CA GLY A 463 5.90 -3.14 -28.57
C GLY A 463 7.28 -2.78 -28.03
N LYS A 464 7.40 -1.70 -27.25
CA LYS A 464 8.63 -1.30 -26.56
C LYS A 464 8.53 -1.57 -25.07
N HIS A 465 9.66 -1.86 -24.42
CA HIS A 465 9.79 -1.91 -22.96
C HIS A 465 8.69 -2.74 -22.24
N GLN A 466 8.36 -3.90 -22.81
CA GLN A 466 7.37 -4.80 -22.21
C GLN A 466 8.01 -5.65 -21.12
N TYR A 467 7.31 -5.79 -19.99
CA TYR A 467 7.84 -6.53 -18.84
C TYR A 467 7.98 -8.04 -19.12
N ALA A 468 7.10 -8.59 -19.96
CA ALA A 468 7.07 -10.03 -20.23
C ALA A 468 6.63 -10.33 -21.67
N THR A 469 7.04 -11.50 -22.18
CA THR A 469 6.61 -12.03 -23.48
C THR A 469 5.29 -12.81 -23.37
N ASP A 470 4.98 -13.38 -22.21
CA ASP A 470 3.74 -14.13 -21.93
C ASP A 470 2.50 -13.25 -22.06
N ILE A 471 1.59 -13.55 -22.99
CA ILE A 471 0.34 -12.81 -23.20
C ILE A 471 -0.54 -12.76 -21.94
N GLY A 472 -0.47 -13.80 -21.10
CA GLY A 472 -1.27 -13.92 -19.90
C GLY A 472 -0.62 -13.32 -18.66
N TRP A 473 0.57 -12.72 -18.77
CA TRP A 473 1.36 -12.28 -17.61
C TRP A 473 0.55 -11.37 -16.68
N ALA A 474 -0.04 -10.29 -17.21
CA ALA A 474 -0.78 -9.32 -16.40
C ALA A 474 -1.97 -9.97 -15.67
N SER A 475 -2.75 -10.78 -16.40
CA SER A 475 -3.90 -11.51 -15.86
C SER A 475 -3.49 -12.53 -14.78
N LYS A 476 -2.35 -13.21 -14.93
CA LYS A 476 -1.88 -14.18 -13.93
C LYS A 476 -1.51 -13.50 -12.59
N GLN A 477 -1.00 -12.28 -12.63
CA GLN A 477 -0.64 -11.53 -11.42
C GLN A 477 -1.86 -11.07 -10.61
N THR A 478 -3.01 -10.85 -11.25
CA THR A 478 -4.22 -10.36 -10.55
C THR A 478 -4.69 -11.29 -9.45
N ASN A 479 -4.52 -12.61 -9.61
CA ASN A 479 -4.88 -13.58 -8.59
C ASN A 479 -4.09 -13.41 -7.29
N PHE A 480 -2.78 -13.13 -7.38
CA PHE A 480 -1.94 -12.88 -6.21
C PHE A 480 -2.33 -11.57 -5.54
N ILE A 481 -2.49 -10.50 -6.32
CA ILE A 481 -2.93 -9.19 -5.82
C ILE A 481 -4.27 -9.30 -5.10
N ARG A 482 -5.25 -10.02 -5.69
CA ARG A 482 -6.56 -10.27 -5.07
C ARG A 482 -6.44 -11.00 -3.74
N GLN A 483 -5.60 -12.03 -3.67
CA GLN A 483 -5.40 -12.79 -2.43
C GLN A 483 -4.82 -11.90 -1.31
N PHE A 484 -3.99 -10.93 -1.64
CA PHE A 484 -3.46 -9.98 -0.66
C PHE A 484 -4.51 -8.96 -0.22
N TYR A 485 -5.27 -8.38 -1.15
CA TYR A 485 -6.39 -7.51 -0.79
C TYR A 485 -7.46 -8.21 0.06
N ALA A 486 -7.67 -9.52 -0.13
CA ALA A 486 -8.57 -10.31 0.70
C ALA A 486 -8.08 -10.54 2.14
N GLN A 487 -6.79 -10.29 2.44
CA GLN A 487 -6.20 -10.48 3.77
C GLN A 487 -6.15 -9.19 4.60
N VAL A 488 -6.45 -8.04 4.01
CA VAL A 488 -6.22 -6.72 4.62
C VAL A 488 -7.53 -5.98 4.89
N ASN A 489 -7.49 -5.14 5.93
CA ASN A 489 -8.69 -4.49 6.45
C ASN A 489 -8.96 -3.14 5.81
N ILE A 490 -7.93 -2.36 5.48
CA ILE A 490 -8.09 -1.02 4.92
C ILE A 490 -7.41 -0.97 3.57
N TYR A 491 -8.14 -0.62 2.52
CA TYR A 491 -7.55 -0.34 1.22
C TYR A 491 -8.51 0.41 0.31
N ASN A 492 -7.97 1.13 -0.66
CA ASN A 492 -8.69 1.65 -1.80
C ASN A 492 -8.24 0.94 -3.09
N LEU A 493 -9.12 0.93 -4.09
CA LEU A 493 -8.80 0.49 -5.43
C LEU A 493 -9.05 1.63 -6.41
N ARG A 494 -8.03 1.92 -7.21
CA ARG A 494 -8.10 2.86 -8.32
C ARG A 494 -7.68 2.14 -9.59
N PHE A 495 -8.52 2.18 -10.61
CA PHE A 495 -8.27 1.57 -11.90
C PHE A 495 -8.00 2.64 -12.96
N ASP A 496 -7.11 2.33 -13.89
CA ASP A 496 -6.88 3.09 -15.11
C ASP A 496 -7.05 2.17 -16.31
N ILE A 497 -8.22 2.26 -16.94
CA ILE A 497 -8.63 1.39 -18.04
C ILE A 497 -8.14 2.02 -19.36
N PRO A 498 -7.34 1.29 -20.15
CA PRO A 498 -6.99 1.72 -21.51
C PRO A 498 -8.24 1.79 -22.39
N MET A 499 -8.39 2.88 -23.14
CA MET A 499 -9.43 3.04 -24.16
C MET A 499 -8.78 3.17 -25.54
N TYR A 500 -8.99 2.18 -26.40
CA TYR A 500 -8.62 2.23 -27.81
C TYR A 500 -9.73 2.87 -28.64
N GLN A 501 -9.40 3.34 -29.84
CA GLN A 501 -10.40 3.79 -30.80
C GLN A 501 -11.25 2.62 -31.28
N SER A 502 -12.48 2.94 -31.67
CA SER A 502 -13.35 2.01 -32.41
C SER A 502 -12.63 1.53 -33.66
N GLU A 503 -12.89 0.28 -34.05
CA GLU A 503 -12.40 -0.22 -35.33
C GLU A 503 -13.00 0.61 -36.48
N PRO A 504 -12.24 0.88 -37.55
CA PRO A 504 -12.78 1.57 -38.71
C PRO A 504 -13.94 0.75 -39.30
N GLU A 505 -15.01 1.43 -39.73
CA GLU A 505 -16.10 0.76 -40.42
C GLU A 505 -15.55 0.02 -41.65
N PRO A 506 -15.97 -1.23 -41.89
CA PRO A 506 -15.57 -1.94 -43.09
C PRO A 506 -15.99 -1.12 -44.31
N ALA A 507 -15.05 -0.92 -45.24
CA ALA A 507 -15.35 -0.20 -46.48
C ALA A 507 -16.55 -0.87 -47.18
N PRO A 508 -17.54 -0.08 -47.64
CA PRO A 508 -18.80 -0.61 -48.20
C PRO A 508 -18.62 -1.46 -49.46
#